data_AF-A0AAW0GZI3-F1
#
_entry.id   AF-A0AAW0GZI3-F1
#
_cell.length_a   1.000
_cell.length_b   1.000
_cell.length_c   1.000
_cell.angle_alpha   90.00
_cell.angle_beta   90.00
_cell.angle_gamma   90.00
#
_symmetry.space_group_name_H-M   'P 1'
#
loop_
_entity.id
_entity.type
_entity.pdbx_description
1 polymer ?
#
loop_
_entity_poly.entity_id
_entity_poly.type
_entity_poly.pdbx_seq_one_letter_code
_entity_poly.pdbx_strand_id
1 'polypeptide(L)'
;MRVNTRSRAIVYSILLFFSVSEVAFGVLNGLTAGFTIFGGLIGLVMAIVAFVMIIWCSILLAYNNQPTSTHKLTRIKAHALSLLIFSPMFFLLSALLTVNAPFTCLSVDWGFGFIGSASSCVFAVVATVQGWLLSILTIVMAVHLLEHSKLDGFEKNVAGLHADVSEYGV
;
A
#
# COMPACT_ATOMS: atom_id res chain seq x y z
N MET A 1 -21.75 5.85 -10.73
CA MET A 1 -20.74 6.79 -11.29
C MET A 1 -19.68 5.95 -11.98
N ARG A 2 -19.45 6.12 -13.30
CA ARG A 2 -18.51 5.27 -14.07
C ARG A 2 -17.07 5.69 -13.78
N VAL A 3 -16.20 4.73 -13.48
CA VAL A 3 -14.80 4.99 -13.10
C VAL A 3 -13.96 5.22 -14.34
N ASN A 4 -13.52 6.47 -14.48
CA ASN A 4 -12.52 6.86 -15.46
C ASN A 4 -11.20 6.12 -15.16
N THR A 5 -10.52 5.58 -16.18
CA THR A 5 -9.17 4.99 -16.04
C THR A 5 -8.20 5.93 -15.35
N ARG A 6 -8.42 7.24 -15.53
CA ARG A 6 -7.70 8.29 -14.84
C ARG A 6 -7.80 8.17 -13.31
N SER A 7 -8.97 7.87 -12.76
CA SER A 7 -9.15 7.71 -11.31
C SER A 7 -8.39 6.51 -10.75
N ARG A 8 -8.38 5.38 -11.48
CA ARG A 8 -7.64 4.17 -11.07
C ARG A 8 -6.12 4.40 -11.13
N ALA A 9 -5.64 5.03 -12.20
CA ALA A 9 -4.24 5.41 -12.32
C ALA A 9 -3.80 6.35 -11.19
N ILE A 10 -4.61 7.36 -10.86
CA ILE A 10 -4.35 8.27 -9.73
C ILE A 10 -4.23 7.48 -8.41
N VAL A 11 -5.16 6.56 -8.14
CA VAL A 11 -5.12 5.76 -6.90
C VAL A 11 -3.89 4.86 -6.86
N TYR A 12 -3.52 4.20 -7.96
CA TYR A 12 -2.28 3.41 -8.02
C TYR A 12 -1.03 4.28 -7.83
N SER A 13 -1.00 5.49 -8.38
CA SER A 13 0.10 6.44 -8.16
C SER A 13 0.19 6.89 -6.70
N ILE A 14 -0.95 7.11 -6.03
CA ILE A 14 -0.99 7.45 -4.60
C ILE A 14 -0.47 6.26 -3.76
N LEU A 15 -0.94 5.04 -4.04
CA LEU A 15 -0.45 3.83 -3.37
C LEU A 15 1.06 3.64 -3.56
N LEU A 16 1.57 3.88 -4.78
CA LEU A 16 3.00 3.82 -5.06
C LEU A 16 3.79 4.86 -4.27
N PHE A 17 3.31 6.10 -4.22
CA PHE A 17 3.96 7.17 -3.45
C PHE A 17 4.08 6.81 -1.96
N PHE A 18 2.97 6.41 -1.34
CA PHE A 18 2.96 5.99 0.06
C PHE A 18 3.79 4.73 0.31
N SER A 19 3.83 3.79 -0.63
CA SER A 19 4.66 2.59 -0.48
C SER A 19 6.16 2.92 -0.58
N VAL A 20 6.56 3.83 -1.47
CA VAL A 20 7.95 4.31 -1.57
C VAL A 20 8.37 5.04 -0.30
N SER A 21 7.51 5.91 0.23
CA SER A 21 7.80 6.58 1.50
C SER A 21 7.89 5.57 2.65
N GLU A 22 7.01 4.58 2.70
CA GLU A 22 7.01 3.55 3.75
C GLU A 22 8.28 2.71 3.71
N VAL A 23 8.83 2.40 2.53
CA VAL A 23 10.15 1.74 2.44
C VAL A 23 11.22 2.60 3.12
N ALA A 24 11.27 3.90 2.83
CA ALA A 24 12.26 4.78 3.41
C ALA A 24 12.11 4.89 4.94
N PHE A 25 10.89 5.15 5.43
CA PHE A 25 10.64 5.33 6.86
C PHE A 25 10.68 4.01 7.64
N GLY A 26 10.26 2.90 7.05
CA GLY A 26 10.37 1.57 7.64
C GLY A 26 11.83 1.12 7.80
N VAL A 27 12.69 1.40 6.80
CA VAL A 27 14.14 1.16 6.89
C VAL A 27 14.77 2.07 7.95
N LEU A 28 14.46 3.37 7.92
CA LEU A 28 14.97 4.31 8.92
C LEU A 28 14.55 3.91 10.34
N ASN A 29 13.30 3.53 10.55
CA ASN A 29 12.81 2.98 11.82
C ASN A 29 13.61 1.72 12.20
N GLY A 30 13.78 0.79 11.26
CA GLY A 30 14.55 -0.44 11.47
C GLY A 30 16.00 -0.24 11.90
N LEU A 31 16.69 0.75 11.30
CA LEU A 31 18.09 1.05 11.57
C LEU A 31 18.29 1.90 12.84
N THR A 32 17.27 2.68 13.24
CA THR A 32 17.38 3.64 14.34
C THR A 32 16.68 3.19 15.63
N ALA A 33 15.85 2.15 15.60
CA ALA A 33 15.08 1.66 16.76
C ALA A 33 15.90 1.12 17.95
N GLY A 34 17.24 1.16 17.90
CA GLY A 34 18.11 0.84 19.03
C GLY A 34 17.87 -0.55 19.63
N PHE A 35 17.88 -0.65 20.96
CA PHE A 35 17.73 -1.90 21.71
C PHE A 35 16.30 -2.47 21.74
N THR A 36 15.31 -1.77 21.18
CA THR A 36 13.95 -2.33 21.02
C THR A 36 13.91 -3.24 19.79
N ILE A 37 14.56 -4.41 19.91
CA ILE A 37 14.70 -5.42 18.83
C ILE A 37 13.37 -5.64 18.10
N PHE A 38 12.26 -5.66 18.83
CA PHE A 38 10.93 -5.83 18.26
C PHE A 38 10.48 -4.67 17.36
N GLY A 39 10.62 -3.40 17.80
CA GLY A 39 10.20 -2.24 17.01
C GLY A 39 10.98 -2.09 15.71
N GLY A 40 12.30 -2.33 15.77
CA GLY A 40 13.17 -2.29 14.60
C GLY A 40 12.86 -3.40 13.59
N LEU A 41 12.66 -4.63 14.06
CA LEU A 41 12.28 -5.75 13.19
C LEU A 41 10.94 -5.52 12.50
N ILE A 42 9.93 -5.02 13.23
CA ILE A 42 8.63 -4.70 12.63
C ILE A 42 8.78 -3.63 11.55
N GLY A 43 9.60 -2.58 11.79
CA GLY A 43 9.91 -1.56 10.79
C GLY A 43 10.54 -2.11 9.50
N LEU A 44 11.51 -3.02 9.63
CA LEU A 44 12.13 -3.66 8.47
C LEU A 44 11.15 -4.56 7.71
N VAL A 45 10.34 -5.35 8.42
CA VAL A 45 9.30 -6.18 7.80
C VAL A 45 8.28 -5.30 7.06
N MET A 46 7.90 -4.17 7.65
CA MET A 46 7.03 -3.18 7.02
C MET A 46 7.64 -2.63 5.73
N ALA A 47 8.92 -2.26 5.74
CA ALA A 47 9.62 -1.84 4.53
C ALA A 47 9.66 -2.92 3.45
N ILE A 48 9.89 -4.19 3.81
CA ILE A 48 9.87 -5.31 2.86
C ILE A 48 8.47 -5.47 2.24
N VAL A 49 7.42 -5.44 3.05
CA VAL A 49 6.04 -5.54 2.56
C VAL A 49 5.69 -4.36 1.65
N ALA A 50 6.10 -3.15 2.01
CA ALA A 50 5.95 -1.96 1.17
C ALA A 50 6.70 -2.09 -0.16
N PHE A 51 7.91 -2.65 -0.16
CA PHE A 51 8.67 -2.90 -1.38
C PHE A 51 7.97 -3.90 -2.30
N VAL A 52 7.44 -5.00 -1.75
CA VAL A 52 6.62 -5.96 -2.50
C VAL A 52 5.38 -5.27 -3.08
N MET A 53 4.74 -4.39 -2.32
CA MET A 53 3.60 -3.60 -2.78
C MET A 53 3.96 -2.66 -3.95
N ILE A 54 5.16 -2.06 -3.96
CA ILE A 54 5.64 -1.25 -5.10
C ILE A 54 5.73 -2.09 -6.36
N ILE A 55 6.37 -3.26 -6.28
CA ILE A 55 6.50 -4.19 -7.41
C ILE A 55 5.11 -4.58 -7.90
N TRP A 56 4.22 -4.95 -6.98
CA TRP A 56 2.88 -5.39 -7.30
C TRP A 56 2.02 -4.30 -7.94
N CYS A 57 2.03 -3.08 -7.38
CA CYS A 57 1.33 -1.93 -7.97
C CYS A 57 1.85 -1.59 -9.36
N SER A 58 3.16 -1.68 -9.58
CA SER A 58 3.77 -1.44 -10.89
C SER A 58 3.28 -2.47 -11.93
N ILE A 59 3.17 -3.74 -11.54
CA ILE A 59 2.59 -4.80 -12.36
C ILE A 59 1.12 -4.50 -12.67
N LEU A 60 0.31 -4.21 -11.65
CA LEU A 60 -1.12 -3.91 -11.84
C LEU A 60 -1.33 -2.69 -12.75
N LEU A 61 -0.50 -1.65 -12.63
CA LEU A 61 -0.58 -0.46 -13.47
C LEU A 61 -0.23 -0.77 -14.93
N ALA A 62 0.76 -1.62 -15.19
CA ALA A 62 1.13 -2.06 -16.54
C ALA A 62 -0.01 -2.85 -17.22
N TYR A 63 -0.73 -3.69 -16.46
CA TYR A 63 -1.88 -4.46 -16.96
C TYR A 63 -3.20 -3.68 -16.99
N ASN A 64 -3.27 -2.51 -16.33
CA ASN A 64 -4.46 -1.66 -16.29
C ASN A 64 -4.87 -1.09 -17.67
N ASN A 65 -3.96 -1.05 -18.65
CA ASN A 65 -4.20 -0.46 -19.97
C ASN A 65 -4.32 -1.49 -21.12
N GLN A 66 -4.53 -2.78 -20.81
CA GLN A 66 -4.60 -3.84 -21.83
C GLN A 66 -6.02 -4.42 -21.99
N PRO A 67 -6.90 -3.79 -22.80
CA PRO A 67 -8.32 -4.17 -22.91
C PRO A 67 -8.53 -5.53 -23.58
N THR A 68 -7.64 -5.93 -24.48
CA THR A 68 -7.76 -7.15 -25.30
C THR A 68 -7.00 -8.35 -24.76
N SER A 69 -6.25 -8.18 -23.66
CA SER A 69 -5.43 -9.24 -23.10
C SER A 69 -6.28 -10.20 -22.26
N THR A 70 -6.20 -11.50 -22.54
CA THR A 70 -6.92 -12.58 -21.83
C THR A 70 -6.25 -12.99 -20.52
N HIS A 71 -5.18 -12.29 -20.13
CA HIS A 71 -4.36 -12.63 -19.00
C HIS A 71 -5.14 -12.51 -17.67
N LYS A 72 -4.92 -13.42 -16.71
CA LYS A 72 -5.67 -13.38 -15.44
C LYS A 72 -5.43 -12.10 -14.65
N LEU A 73 -4.25 -11.48 -14.80
CA LEU A 73 -3.93 -10.20 -14.14
C LEU A 73 -4.66 -8.99 -14.75
N THR A 74 -5.26 -9.07 -15.93
CA THR A 74 -6.06 -7.94 -16.46
C THR A 74 -7.48 -7.94 -15.92
N ARG A 75 -7.89 -8.96 -15.15
CA ARG A 75 -9.24 -9.10 -14.59
C ARG A 75 -9.39 -8.33 -13.28
N ILE A 76 -10.54 -7.67 -13.10
CA ILE A 76 -10.85 -6.87 -11.89
C ILE A 76 -10.70 -7.69 -10.61
N LYS A 77 -11.12 -8.95 -10.63
CA LYS A 77 -11.02 -9.87 -9.48
C LYS A 77 -9.57 -10.04 -9.00
N ALA A 78 -8.59 -10.10 -9.89
CA ALA A 78 -7.19 -10.26 -9.53
C ALA A 78 -6.63 -9.00 -8.84
N HIS A 79 -6.99 -7.82 -9.33
CA HIS A 79 -6.64 -6.54 -8.72
C HIS A 79 -7.28 -6.41 -7.32
N ALA A 80 -8.58 -6.69 -7.19
CA ALA A 80 -9.28 -6.57 -5.91
C ALA A 80 -8.78 -7.58 -4.86
N LEU A 81 -8.61 -8.85 -5.24
CA LEU A 81 -8.16 -9.90 -4.33
C LEU A 81 -6.73 -9.64 -3.83
N SER A 82 -5.84 -9.18 -4.71
CA SER A 82 -4.46 -8.89 -4.30
C SER A 82 -4.38 -7.71 -3.33
N LEU A 83 -5.15 -6.64 -3.54
CA LEU A 83 -5.23 -5.52 -2.59
C LEU A 83 -5.82 -5.95 -1.24
N LEU A 84 -6.81 -6.86 -1.24
CA LEU A 84 -7.36 -7.45 -0.01
C LEU A 84 -6.33 -8.29 0.77
N ILE A 85 -5.30 -8.84 0.13
CA ILE A 85 -4.23 -9.59 0.81
C ILE A 85 -3.23 -8.63 1.46
N PHE A 86 -2.89 -7.52 0.81
CA PHE A 86 -1.97 -6.52 1.38
C PHE A 86 -2.59 -5.73 2.54
N SER A 87 -3.88 -5.46 2.49
CA SER A 87 -4.62 -4.74 3.54
C SER A 87 -4.39 -5.27 4.97
N PRO A 88 -4.64 -6.57 5.28
CA PRO A 88 -4.42 -7.11 6.61
C PRO A 88 -2.94 -7.14 7.00
N MET A 89 -2.01 -7.25 6.05
CA MET A 89 -0.58 -7.16 6.35
C MET A 89 -0.21 -5.77 6.86
N PHE A 90 -0.60 -4.72 6.12
CA PHE A 90 -0.38 -3.35 6.55
C PHE A 90 -1.11 -3.04 7.86
N PHE A 91 -2.34 -3.53 8.04
CA PHE A 91 -3.09 -3.37 9.29
C PHE A 91 -2.34 -3.96 10.49
N LEU A 92 -1.94 -5.23 10.40
CA LEU A 92 -1.27 -5.95 11.49
C LEU A 92 0.06 -5.29 11.84
N LEU A 93 0.88 -4.96 10.84
CA LEU A 93 2.17 -4.32 11.07
C LEU A 93 2.01 -2.92 11.67
N SER A 94 1.02 -2.14 11.20
CA SER A 94 0.73 -0.81 11.76
C SER A 94 0.20 -0.89 13.19
N ALA A 95 -0.66 -1.86 13.49
CA ALA A 95 -1.14 -2.10 14.85
C ALA A 95 0.02 -2.48 15.78
N LEU A 96 0.92 -3.37 15.34
CA LEU A 96 2.12 -3.73 16.09
C LEU A 96 3.05 -2.53 16.32
N LEU A 97 3.28 -1.69 15.31
CA LEU A 97 4.05 -0.46 15.48
C LEU A 97 3.35 0.53 16.43
N THR A 98 2.03 0.65 16.34
CA THR A 98 1.24 1.52 17.24
C THR A 98 1.41 1.11 18.70
N VAL A 99 1.33 -0.20 18.98
CA VAL A 99 1.52 -0.73 20.34
C VAL A 99 2.96 -0.56 20.81
N ASN A 100 3.94 -0.65 19.92
CA ASN A 100 5.36 -0.49 20.26
C ASN A 100 5.82 0.98 20.34
N ALA A 101 5.11 1.91 19.70
CA ALA A 101 5.50 3.32 19.61
C ALA A 101 5.77 3.99 20.98
N PRO A 102 4.95 3.78 22.04
CA PRO A 102 5.25 4.35 23.36
C PRO A 102 6.59 3.85 23.92
N PHE A 103 6.92 2.58 23.73
CA PHE A 103 8.17 2.00 24.22
C PHE A 103 9.39 2.55 23.47
N THR A 104 9.28 2.74 22.16
CA THR A 104 10.33 3.36 21.33
C THR A 104 10.48 4.85 21.59
N CYS A 105 9.41 5.56 21.94
CA CYS A 105 9.45 6.99 22.21
C CYS A 105 9.85 7.35 23.65
N LEU A 106 9.63 6.44 24.61
CA LEU A 106 9.99 6.65 26.02
C LEU A 106 11.35 6.04 26.39
N SER A 107 11.94 5.21 25.52
CA SER A 107 13.28 4.68 25.74
C SER A 107 14.31 5.81 25.73
N VAL A 108 14.87 6.09 26.91
CA VAL A 108 15.93 7.08 27.10
C VAL A 108 17.26 6.46 26.67
N ASP A 109 17.54 6.47 25.38
CA ASP A 109 18.85 6.04 24.87
C ASP A 109 19.85 7.19 24.90
N TRP A 110 21.02 6.92 25.51
CA TRP A 110 22.20 7.78 25.60
C TRP A 110 22.98 7.85 24.28
N GLY A 111 22.27 7.90 23.15
CA GLY A 111 22.87 7.88 21.81
C GLY A 111 23.50 9.22 21.43
N PHE A 112 24.76 9.19 20.97
CA PHE A 112 25.46 10.35 20.44
C PHE A 112 24.99 10.65 18.98
N GLY A 113 24.27 11.75 18.76
CA GLY A 113 24.01 12.32 17.42
C GLY A 113 22.60 12.09 16.82
N PHE A 114 22.48 12.15 15.48
CA PHE A 114 21.21 12.00 14.70
C PHE A 114 20.54 10.62 14.87
N ILE A 115 21.26 9.67 15.46
CA ILE A 115 20.78 8.34 15.85
C ILE A 115 20.55 8.39 17.36
N GLY A 116 19.49 9.10 17.76
CA GLY A 116 19.06 9.25 19.14
C GLY A 116 17.58 8.92 19.28
N SER A 117 17.10 8.75 20.52
CA SER A 117 15.72 8.39 20.83
C SER A 117 14.65 9.28 20.17
N ALA A 118 14.99 10.54 19.88
CA ALA A 118 14.08 11.47 19.22
C ALA A 118 13.82 11.12 17.74
N SER A 119 14.85 10.71 16.97
CA SER A 119 14.68 10.40 15.55
C SER A 119 14.01 9.04 15.33
N SER A 120 14.34 8.04 16.16
CA SER A 120 13.69 6.73 16.14
C SER A 120 12.18 6.84 16.45
N CYS A 121 11.80 7.67 17.43
CA CYS A 121 10.39 7.95 17.71
C CYS A 121 9.66 8.56 16.51
N VAL A 122 10.26 9.57 15.86
CA VAL A 122 9.65 10.20 14.68
C VAL A 122 9.47 9.19 13.54
N PHE A 123 10.49 8.37 13.25
CA PHE A 123 10.39 7.37 12.20
C PHE A 123 9.37 6.27 12.53
N ALA A 124 9.29 5.82 13.78
CA ALA A 124 8.28 4.88 14.22
C ALA A 124 6.86 5.44 14.04
N VAL A 125 6.62 6.69 14.46
CA VAL A 125 5.31 7.35 14.31
C VAL A 125 4.95 7.55 12.84
N VAL A 126 5.89 8.03 12.01
CA VAL A 126 5.64 8.25 10.58
C VAL A 126 5.36 6.93 9.85
N ALA A 127 6.16 5.89 10.09
CA ALA A 127 5.91 4.55 9.53
C ALA A 127 4.57 3.98 9.99
N THR A 128 4.20 4.20 11.26
CA THR A 128 2.88 3.79 11.77
C THR A 128 1.74 4.49 11.03
N VAL A 129 1.81 5.82 10.89
CA VAL A 129 0.77 6.62 10.22
C VAL A 129 0.67 6.23 8.74
N GLN A 130 1.80 6.08 8.05
CA GLN A 130 1.81 5.69 6.64
C GLN A 130 1.29 4.26 6.45
N GLY A 131 1.63 3.33 7.35
CA GLY A 131 1.06 2.00 7.37
C GLY A 131 -0.47 1.96 7.51
N TRP A 132 -1.01 2.77 8.42
CA TRP A 132 -2.47 2.94 8.55
C TRP A 132 -3.10 3.50 7.27
N LEU A 133 -2.47 4.50 6.65
CA LEU A 133 -2.93 5.06 5.37
C LEU A 133 -2.91 4.00 4.27
N LEU A 134 -1.85 3.21 4.14
CA LEU A 134 -1.74 2.13 3.15
C LEU A 134 -2.82 1.06 3.38
N SER A 135 -3.09 0.69 4.64
CA SER A 135 -4.18 -0.24 4.99
C SER A 135 -5.54 0.31 4.55
N ILE A 136 -5.86 1.55 4.88
CA ILE A 136 -7.13 2.17 4.50
C ILE A 136 -7.25 2.30 2.98
N LEU A 137 -6.22 2.79 2.30
CA LEU A 137 -6.22 3.00 0.85
C LEU A 137 -6.38 1.68 0.09
N THR A 138 -5.71 0.61 0.53
CA THR A 138 -5.83 -0.72 -0.09
C THR A 138 -7.23 -1.30 0.07
N ILE A 139 -7.87 -1.15 1.25
CA ILE A 139 -9.27 -1.56 1.47
C ILE A 139 -10.22 -0.77 0.60
N VAL A 140 -10.14 0.58 0.63
CA VAL A 140 -11.03 1.45 -0.14
C VAL A 140 -10.95 1.12 -1.63
N MET A 141 -9.74 0.93 -2.16
CA MET A 141 -9.56 0.57 -3.56
C MET A 141 -10.10 -0.84 -3.87
N ALA A 142 -9.89 -1.81 -2.98
CA ALA A 142 -10.44 -3.15 -3.16
C ALA A 142 -11.97 -3.16 -3.17
N VAL A 143 -12.61 -2.46 -2.22
CA VAL A 143 -14.08 -2.33 -2.16
C VAL A 143 -14.59 -1.65 -3.42
N HIS A 144 -13.95 -0.56 -3.84
CA HIS A 144 -14.33 0.16 -5.04
C HIS A 144 -14.26 -0.73 -6.30
N LEU A 145 -13.21 -1.54 -6.44
CA LEU A 145 -13.10 -2.51 -7.54
C LEU A 145 -14.18 -3.61 -7.46
N LEU A 146 -14.52 -4.07 -6.24
CA LEU A 146 -15.55 -5.09 -6.04
C LEU A 146 -16.95 -4.57 -6.36
N GLU A 147 -17.28 -3.35 -5.95
CA GLU A 147 -18.55 -2.70 -6.30
C GLU A 147 -18.69 -2.55 -7.81
N HIS A 148 -17.63 -2.15 -8.50
CA HIS A 148 -17.64 -2.10 -9.96
C HIS A 148 -17.78 -3.47 -10.61
N SER A 149 -17.10 -4.49 -10.11
CA SER A 149 -17.26 -5.84 -10.64
C SER A 149 -18.67 -6.43 -10.47
N LYS A 150 -19.45 -5.95 -9.49
CA LYS A 150 -20.86 -6.35 -9.35
C LYS A 150 -21.75 -5.79 -10.46
N LEU A 151 -21.42 -4.59 -10.98
CA LEU A 151 -22.17 -3.94 -12.05
C LEU A 151 -21.73 -4.46 -13.44
N ASP A 152 -20.43 -4.63 -13.63
CA ASP A 152 -19.85 -4.89 -14.96
C ASP A 152 -19.49 -6.37 -15.21
N GLY A 153 -19.52 -7.21 -14.17
CA GLY A 153 -19.14 -8.62 -14.21
C GLY A 153 -17.66 -8.87 -13.89
N PHE A 154 -17.38 -9.86 -13.05
CA PHE A 154 -16.04 -10.18 -12.52
C PHE A 154 -15.02 -10.65 -13.56
N GLU A 155 -15.48 -11.11 -14.73
CA GLU A 155 -14.62 -11.63 -15.79
C GLU A 155 -14.17 -10.56 -16.78
N LYS A 156 -14.75 -9.35 -16.74
CA LYS A 156 -14.33 -8.26 -17.62
C LYS A 156 -12.92 -7.80 -17.27
N ASN A 157 -12.18 -7.47 -18.33
CA ASN A 157 -10.89 -6.82 -18.20
C ASN A 157 -11.06 -5.44 -17.59
N VAL A 158 -10.11 -5.03 -16.74
CA VAL A 158 -10.06 -3.71 -16.11
C VAL A 158 -10.09 -2.60 -17.16
N ALA A 159 -9.42 -2.82 -18.30
CA ALA A 159 -9.43 -1.95 -19.46
C ALA A 159 -10.63 -2.17 -20.40
N GLY A 160 -11.31 -3.32 -20.36
CA GLY A 160 -12.49 -3.61 -21.19
C GLY A 160 -13.71 -2.77 -20.83
N LEU A 161 -13.77 -2.19 -19.62
CA LEU A 161 -14.73 -1.15 -19.25
C LEU A 161 -14.68 0.10 -20.15
N HIS A 162 -13.62 0.28 -20.95
CA HIS A 162 -13.45 1.44 -21.85
C HIS A 162 -14.00 1.21 -23.26
N ALA A 163 -13.92 -0.02 -23.78
CA ALA A 163 -14.26 -0.30 -25.17
C ALA A 163 -15.76 -0.07 -25.46
N ASP A 164 -16.62 -0.39 -24.49
CA ASP A 164 -18.07 -0.11 -24.50
C ASP A 164 -18.39 1.41 -24.53
N VAL A 165 -17.43 2.31 -24.38
CA VAL A 165 -17.66 3.77 -24.46
C VAL A 165 -17.29 4.32 -25.82
N SER A 166 -16.26 3.78 -26.50
CA SER A 166 -15.86 4.29 -27.81
C SER A 166 -16.82 3.86 -28.94
N GLU A 167 -17.59 2.78 -28.75
CA GLU A 167 -18.64 2.36 -29.68
C GLU A 167 -19.94 3.18 -29.55
N TYR A 168 -20.12 3.94 -28.47
CA TYR A 168 -21.32 4.77 -28.23
C TYR A 168 -21.04 6.28 -28.19
N GLY A 169 -19.81 6.70 -28.53
CA GLY A 169 -19.38 8.09 -28.53
C GLY A 169 -19.64 8.79 -29.86
N VAL A 170 -20.90 9.21 -30.05
CA VAL A 170 -21.26 10.45 -30.77
C VAL A 170 -20.94 11.63 -29.87
#